data_AF-A0A1R0H3J6-F1
#
_entry.id   AF-A0A1R0H3J6-F1
#
_cell.length_a   1.000
_cell.length_b   1.000
_cell.length_c   1.000
_cell.angle_alpha   90.00
_cell.angle_beta   90.00
_cell.angle_gamma   90.00
#
_symmetry.space_group_name_H-M   'P 1'
#
loop_
_entity.id
_entity.type
_entity.pdbx_description
1 polymer ?
#
loop_
_entity_poly.entity_id
_entity_poly.type
_entity_poly.pdbx_seq_one_letter_code
_entity_poly.pdbx_strand_id
1 'polypeptide(L)'
;MFLLMGGDCAETFDSCTSTAITDKLKILLQMSLVMIWGMRVPIIRVARMAGQYAKPRSSSTEVVDGKTVLTFRGEILNGMDINERNPDPKRLVEAYFHSAATMNFIRSLLSNNFADLQFPNNWDLEWVKDEDVRLEYTEIIKKLADAFDFMNTIGENTHNSAMTSIDFFTAHEGLVLEYEEAMTRKLSPISTGNSKSKSSLKSSLSFSSMKNLTAAPSTEKKPDHFYNTSAHFLWIGDRTRQINGAHVEYFRNIRNPIGVKVGPTMEPEELIRILDILDSNFEDGRVTLITRYGCNNVDKNLPLHIKAVQKTRHRVVWCCDPCHGNTVTSPSGLKTRNLVDITKEIQRNIIIHRECFSQLNGIHLELTGEHVTECVGGSEDLEHHTLPTNYKSFCDPRLNYLQSLDIAFMISKHFSKDD
;
A
#
# COMPACT_ATOMS: atom_id res chain seq x y z
N MET A 1 3.87 5.32 13.71
CA MET A 1 3.73 5.41 12.24
C MET A 1 2.83 4.27 11.78
N PHE A 2 2.03 4.50 10.75
CA PHE A 2 1.10 3.51 10.23
C PHE A 2 1.17 3.48 8.70
N LEU A 3 1.09 2.30 8.11
CA LEU A 3 1.20 2.06 6.67
C LEU A 3 -0.20 2.00 6.05
N LEU A 4 -0.53 2.95 5.17
CA LEU A 4 -1.70 2.88 4.31
C LEU A 4 -1.24 2.40 2.94
N MET A 5 -1.57 1.15 2.61
CA MET A 5 -1.36 0.61 1.28
C MET A 5 -2.69 0.41 0.56
N GLY A 6 -2.80 0.89 -0.69
CA GLY A 6 -4.03 0.66 -1.45
C GLY A 6 -3.97 1.06 -2.92
N GLY A 7 -4.95 0.58 -3.69
CA GLY A 7 -5.07 0.84 -5.12
C GLY A 7 -5.73 -0.34 -5.83
N ASP A 8 -5.51 -0.47 -7.13
CA ASP A 8 -6.24 -1.47 -7.92
C ASP A 8 -5.89 -2.91 -7.53
N CYS A 9 -6.86 -3.79 -7.72
CA CYS A 9 -6.63 -5.23 -7.66
C CYS A 9 -5.60 -5.66 -8.72
N ALA A 10 -5.88 -5.28 -9.97
CA ALA A 10 -4.97 -5.33 -11.09
C ALA A 10 -5.20 -4.08 -11.95
N GLU A 11 -4.13 -3.37 -12.30
CA GLU A 11 -4.17 -2.25 -13.24
C GLU A 11 -4.45 -2.76 -14.65
N THR A 12 -5.05 -1.89 -15.47
CA THR A 12 -5.22 -2.10 -16.91
C THR A 12 -4.49 -1.00 -17.68
N PHE A 13 -4.00 -1.30 -18.88
CA PHE A 13 -3.37 -0.34 -19.79
C PHE A 13 -4.35 0.78 -20.14
N ASP A 14 -5.63 0.45 -20.35
CA ASP A 14 -6.70 1.43 -20.60
C ASP A 14 -6.96 2.35 -19.39
N SER A 15 -6.70 1.88 -18.16
CA SER A 15 -6.82 2.71 -16.96
C SER A 15 -5.63 3.66 -16.74
N CYS A 16 -4.60 3.63 -17.59
CA CYS A 16 -3.46 4.55 -17.56
C CYS A 16 -3.86 5.93 -18.10
N THR A 17 -4.81 6.59 -17.44
CA THR A 17 -5.34 7.91 -17.79
C THR A 17 -5.12 8.89 -16.65
N SER A 18 -5.05 10.19 -16.97
CA SER A 18 -4.87 11.25 -15.98
C SER A 18 -5.97 11.21 -14.91
N THR A 19 -7.23 11.03 -15.30
CA THR A 19 -8.37 10.97 -14.39
C THR A 19 -8.26 9.80 -13.42
N ALA A 20 -8.11 8.57 -13.91
CA ALA A 20 -8.06 7.38 -13.04
C ALA A 20 -6.87 7.41 -12.07
N ILE A 21 -5.71 7.90 -12.53
CA ILE A 21 -4.53 8.06 -11.68
C ILE A 21 -4.77 9.14 -10.61
N THR A 22 -5.34 10.28 -11.01
CA THR A 22 -5.65 11.40 -10.12
C THR A 22 -6.63 10.97 -9.04
N ASP A 23 -7.73 10.32 -9.41
CA ASP A 23 -8.79 9.94 -8.46
C ASP A 23 -8.30 8.90 -7.46
N LYS A 24 -7.48 7.92 -7.90
CA LYS A 24 -6.81 6.97 -7.00
C LYS A 24 -5.85 7.67 -6.03
N LEU A 25 -5.09 8.65 -6.53
CA LEU A 25 -4.19 9.44 -5.68
C LEU A 25 -4.99 10.26 -4.65
N LYS A 26 -6.10 10.89 -5.06
CA LYS A 26 -6.99 11.65 -4.15
C LYS A 26 -7.48 10.79 -3.00
N ILE A 27 -8.11 9.64 -3.29
CA ILE A 27 -8.70 8.83 -2.23
C ILE A 27 -7.65 8.32 -1.23
N LEU A 28 -6.47 7.90 -1.69
CA LEU A 28 -5.39 7.48 -0.78
C LEU A 28 -4.92 8.62 0.12
N LEU A 29 -4.85 9.84 -0.41
CA LEU A 29 -4.46 11.01 0.38
C LEU A 29 -5.56 11.41 1.38
N GLN A 30 -6.84 11.36 0.98
CA GLN A 30 -7.96 11.69 1.86
C GLN A 30 -8.09 10.69 3.01
N MET A 31 -8.01 9.39 2.70
CA MET A 31 -7.97 8.34 3.73
C MET A 31 -6.82 8.58 4.71
N SER A 32 -5.63 8.88 4.19
CA SER A 32 -4.46 9.14 5.04
C SER A 32 -4.70 10.30 5.99
N LEU A 33 -5.40 11.34 5.55
CA LEU A 33 -5.64 12.54 6.34
C LEU A 33 -6.63 12.28 7.48
N VAL A 34 -7.73 11.59 7.17
CA VAL A 34 -8.71 11.13 8.17
C VAL A 34 -8.05 10.23 9.22
N MET A 35 -7.13 9.36 8.79
CA MET A 35 -6.36 8.50 9.68
C MET A 35 -5.34 9.27 10.53
N ILE A 36 -4.61 10.24 9.95
CA ILE A 36 -3.69 11.11 10.73
C ILE A 36 -4.44 11.82 11.84
N TRP A 37 -5.63 12.35 11.52
CA TRP A 37 -6.47 13.07 12.47
C TRP A 37 -6.85 12.22 13.69
N GLY A 38 -7.38 11.02 13.46
CA GLY A 38 -7.84 10.15 14.57
C GLY A 38 -6.73 9.37 15.27
N MET A 39 -5.70 8.94 14.54
CA MET A 39 -4.65 8.10 15.09
C MET A 39 -3.47 8.89 15.68
N ARG A 40 -3.32 10.16 15.29
CA ARG A 40 -2.21 11.05 15.71
C ARG A 40 -0.81 10.46 15.49
N VAL A 41 -0.66 9.66 14.44
CA VAL A 41 0.63 9.10 14.00
C VAL A 41 0.90 9.40 12.53
N PRO A 42 2.17 9.50 12.10
CA PRO A 42 2.50 9.65 10.68
C PRO A 42 1.99 8.46 9.85
N ILE A 43 1.46 8.74 8.66
CA ILE A 43 1.01 7.73 7.70
C ILE A 43 2.00 7.63 6.53
N ILE A 44 2.54 6.43 6.30
CA ILE A 44 3.27 6.09 5.06
C ILE A 44 2.25 5.67 4.01
N ARG A 45 2.30 6.27 2.82
CA ARG A 45 1.37 5.99 1.72
C ARG A 45 2.07 5.15 0.67
N VAL A 46 1.56 3.95 0.43
CA VAL A 46 2.08 3.03 -0.59
C VAL A 46 0.96 2.65 -1.55
N ALA A 47 1.05 3.09 -2.80
CA ALA A 47 0.01 2.81 -3.77
C ALA A 47 0.26 1.52 -4.55
N ARG A 48 -0.79 0.71 -4.72
CA ARG A 48 -0.84 -0.39 -5.69
C ARG A 48 -1.03 0.20 -7.09
N MET A 49 0.01 0.83 -7.61
CA MET A 49 0.00 1.61 -8.84
C MET A 49 1.36 1.53 -9.53
N ALA A 50 1.36 1.77 -10.84
CA ALA A 50 2.56 1.79 -11.67
C ALA A 50 3.31 0.45 -11.72
N GLY A 51 2.60 -0.67 -11.73
CA GLY A 51 3.21 -1.99 -11.89
C GLY A 51 2.34 -3.18 -11.53
N GLN A 52 1.14 -2.95 -11.00
CA GLN A 52 0.24 -4.00 -10.52
C GLN A 52 -0.57 -4.63 -11.66
N TYR A 53 0.10 -5.04 -12.74
CA TYR A 53 -0.53 -5.59 -13.94
C TYR A 53 -0.67 -7.12 -13.93
N ALA A 54 -0.06 -7.82 -12.97
CA ALA A 54 -0.08 -9.27 -12.88
C ALA A 54 -1.06 -9.75 -11.80
N LYS A 55 -1.75 -10.88 -12.05
CA LYS A 55 -2.64 -11.52 -11.07
C LYS A 55 -2.43 -13.04 -11.04
N PRO A 56 -2.20 -13.66 -9.87
CA PRO A 56 -2.13 -15.11 -9.77
C PRO A 56 -3.53 -15.72 -9.85
N ARG A 57 -3.67 -16.87 -10.51
CA ARG A 57 -4.95 -17.56 -10.71
C ARG A 57 -4.89 -18.99 -10.16
N SER A 58 -6.01 -19.47 -9.61
CA SER A 58 -6.12 -20.84 -9.09
C SER A 58 -6.19 -21.90 -10.19
N SER A 59 -6.62 -21.53 -11.41
CA SER A 59 -6.68 -22.41 -12.59
C SER A 59 -5.87 -21.79 -13.73
N SER A 60 -5.27 -22.64 -14.55
CA SER A 60 -4.57 -22.23 -15.78
C SER A 60 -5.53 -21.93 -16.93
N THR A 61 -6.72 -22.54 -16.92
CA THR A 61 -7.73 -22.41 -17.97
C THR A 61 -9.10 -22.07 -17.38
N GLU A 62 -9.93 -21.37 -18.16
CA GLU A 62 -11.32 -21.07 -17.84
C GLU A 62 -12.21 -21.34 -19.07
N VAL A 63 -13.50 -21.55 -18.84
CA VAL A 63 -14.48 -21.76 -19.91
C VAL A 63 -15.25 -20.46 -20.12
N VAL A 64 -15.14 -19.89 -21.32
CA VAL A 64 -15.85 -18.67 -21.74
C VAL A 64 -16.61 -19.02 -23.02
N ASP A 65 -17.93 -18.78 -23.02
CA ASP A 65 -18.82 -19.11 -24.14
C ASP A 65 -18.67 -20.55 -24.68
N GLY A 66 -18.49 -21.51 -23.77
CA GLY A 66 -18.31 -22.92 -24.09
C GLY A 66 -16.92 -23.30 -24.62
N LYS A 67 -15.99 -22.35 -24.78
CA LYS A 67 -14.61 -22.60 -25.21
C LYS A 67 -13.66 -22.60 -24.02
N THR A 68 -12.76 -23.59 -23.97
CA THR A 68 -11.68 -23.62 -22.98
C THR A 68 -10.54 -22.74 -23.46
N VAL A 69 -10.21 -21.71 -22.68
CA VAL A 69 -9.12 -20.77 -22.98
C VAL A 69 -8.19 -20.62 -21.78
N LEU A 70 -6.98 -20.09 -22.02
CA LEU A 70 -6.10 -19.70 -20.93
C LEU A 70 -6.77 -18.61 -20.09
N THR A 71 -6.62 -18.72 -18.79
CA THR A 71 -7.18 -17.78 -17.85
C THR A 71 -6.49 -16.42 -17.95
N PHE A 72 -7.25 -15.32 -17.81
CA PHE A 72 -6.66 -13.98 -17.66
C PHE A 72 -5.71 -13.92 -16.47
N ARG A 73 -4.45 -13.55 -16.68
CA ARG A 73 -3.42 -13.43 -15.63
C ARG A 73 -2.92 -12.00 -15.45
N GLY A 74 -3.66 -11.04 -16.01
CA GLY A 74 -3.31 -9.63 -16.00
C GLY A 74 -2.61 -9.20 -17.29
N GLU A 75 -2.73 -7.92 -17.63
CA GLU A 75 -2.38 -7.39 -18.95
C GLU A 75 -0.89 -7.42 -19.28
N ILE A 76 -0.03 -7.61 -18.28
CA ILE A 76 1.41 -7.86 -18.50
C ILE A 76 1.69 -9.23 -19.13
N LEU A 77 0.76 -10.18 -19.02
CA LEU A 77 0.88 -11.51 -19.61
C LEU A 77 -0.04 -11.70 -20.81
N ASN A 78 -1.35 -11.51 -20.64
CA ASN A 78 -2.34 -11.77 -21.69
C ASN A 78 -3.51 -10.79 -21.61
N GLY A 79 -4.26 -10.66 -22.71
CA GLY A 79 -5.38 -9.73 -22.82
C GLY A 79 -6.68 -10.25 -22.20
N MET A 80 -7.61 -9.32 -21.98
CA MET A 80 -8.94 -9.61 -21.42
C MET A 80 -9.87 -10.29 -22.44
N ASP A 81 -9.70 -9.98 -23.72
CA ASP A 81 -10.44 -10.60 -24.82
C ASP A 81 -10.11 -12.09 -24.96
N ILE A 82 -11.11 -12.89 -25.35
CA ILE A 82 -10.97 -14.34 -25.54
C ILE A 82 -9.90 -14.70 -26.58
N ASN A 83 -9.67 -13.84 -27.57
CA ASN A 83 -8.68 -14.03 -28.63
C ASN A 83 -7.26 -13.63 -28.20
N GLU A 84 -7.12 -12.93 -27.07
CA GLU A 84 -5.84 -12.42 -26.56
C GLU A 84 -5.32 -13.23 -25.35
N ARG A 85 -5.88 -14.42 -25.11
CA ARG A 85 -5.54 -15.25 -23.93
C ARG A 85 -4.16 -15.89 -23.96
N ASN A 86 -3.51 -15.94 -25.12
CA ASN A 86 -2.13 -16.44 -25.23
C ASN A 86 -1.15 -15.41 -24.65
N PRO A 87 -0.17 -15.83 -23.81
CA PRO A 87 0.83 -14.91 -23.30
C PRO A 87 1.62 -14.23 -24.42
N ASP A 88 1.74 -12.90 -24.36
CA ASP A 88 2.54 -12.10 -25.29
C ASP A 88 3.69 -11.39 -24.57
N PRO A 89 4.95 -11.77 -24.78
CA PRO A 89 6.11 -11.13 -24.16
C PRO A 89 6.23 -9.62 -24.43
N LYS A 90 5.62 -9.09 -25.50
CA LYS A 90 5.62 -7.64 -25.78
C LYS A 90 4.90 -6.86 -24.69
N ARG A 91 3.92 -7.47 -24.03
CA ARG A 91 3.17 -6.87 -22.91
C ARG A 91 4.05 -6.55 -21.70
N LEU A 92 5.22 -7.20 -21.56
CA LEU A 92 6.23 -6.81 -20.56
C LEU A 92 6.74 -5.38 -20.78
N VAL A 93 6.97 -5.02 -22.04
CA VAL A 93 7.46 -3.69 -22.43
C VAL A 93 6.34 -2.66 -22.34
N GLU A 94 5.12 -3.03 -22.72
CA GLU A 94 3.94 -2.17 -22.56
C GLU A 94 3.69 -1.85 -21.08
N ALA A 95 3.70 -2.88 -20.21
CA ALA A 95 3.57 -2.70 -18.78
C ALA A 95 4.63 -1.74 -18.22
N TYR A 96 5.90 -1.87 -18.66
CA TYR A 96 6.96 -0.93 -18.28
C TYR A 96 6.63 0.52 -18.68
N PHE A 97 6.17 0.77 -19.91
CA PHE A 97 5.87 2.12 -20.37
C PHE A 97 4.67 2.72 -19.64
N HIS A 98 3.62 1.94 -19.38
CA HIS A 98 2.47 2.39 -18.59
C HIS A 98 2.85 2.66 -17.12
N SER A 99 3.66 1.79 -16.51
CA SER A 99 4.26 2.00 -15.19
C SER A 99 5.04 3.31 -15.13
N ALA A 100 5.95 3.54 -16.09
CA ALA A 100 6.77 4.75 -16.13
C ALA A 100 5.92 6.02 -16.32
N ALA A 101 4.92 5.98 -17.21
CA ALA A 101 4.01 7.10 -17.45
C ALA A 101 3.20 7.44 -16.19
N THR A 102 2.65 6.42 -15.51
CA THR A 102 1.89 6.58 -14.27
C THR A 102 2.78 7.15 -13.16
N MET A 103 3.97 6.60 -12.95
CA MET A 103 4.89 7.11 -11.93
C MET A 103 5.33 8.55 -12.21
N ASN A 104 5.62 8.89 -13.47
CA ASN A 104 5.97 10.26 -13.86
C ASN A 104 4.82 11.24 -13.57
N PHE A 105 3.59 10.85 -13.93
CA PHE A 105 2.41 11.68 -13.69
C PHE A 105 2.14 11.87 -12.19
N ILE A 106 2.24 10.82 -11.38
CA ILE A 106 2.12 10.91 -9.91
C ILE A 106 3.16 11.88 -9.34
N ARG A 107 4.44 11.75 -9.73
CA ARG A 107 5.51 12.66 -9.26
C ARG A 107 5.24 14.10 -9.67
N SER A 108 4.74 14.32 -10.89
CA SER A 108 4.35 15.64 -11.37
C SER A 108 3.21 16.23 -10.54
N LEU A 109 2.16 15.46 -10.23
CA LEU A 109 1.05 15.92 -9.38
C LEU A 109 1.58 16.32 -7.99
N LEU A 110 2.34 15.43 -7.33
CA LEU A 110 2.86 15.69 -5.98
C LEU A 110 3.82 16.90 -5.94
N SER A 111 4.57 17.17 -7.01
CA SER A 111 5.48 18.32 -7.08
C SER A 111 4.75 19.66 -7.32
N ASN A 112 3.51 19.63 -7.82
CA ASN A 112 2.72 20.82 -8.15
C ASN A 112 1.67 21.15 -7.07
N ASN A 113 1.96 20.87 -5.79
CA ASN A 113 1.07 21.15 -4.66
C ASN A 113 -0.33 20.50 -4.78
N PHE A 114 -0.47 19.43 -5.58
CA PHE A 114 -1.73 18.67 -5.66
C PHE A 114 -2.19 18.16 -4.30
N ALA A 115 -1.21 17.79 -3.47
CA ALA A 115 -1.42 17.24 -2.16
C ALA A 115 -1.34 18.30 -1.04
N ASP A 116 -1.36 19.59 -1.42
CA ASP A 116 -1.27 20.69 -0.47
C ASP A 116 -2.58 20.84 0.30
N LEU A 117 -2.47 20.68 1.61
CA LEU A 117 -3.57 20.80 2.55
C LEU A 117 -3.98 22.26 2.80
N GLN A 118 -3.19 23.24 2.32
CA GLN A 118 -3.53 24.67 2.35
C GLN A 118 -4.59 25.07 1.33
N PHE A 119 -4.93 24.19 0.38
CA PHE A 119 -5.98 24.40 -0.61
C PHE A 119 -7.13 23.39 -0.43
N PRO A 120 -8.01 23.59 0.58
CA PRO A 120 -9.14 22.70 0.87
C PRO A 120 -10.05 22.42 -0.34
N ASN A 121 -10.20 23.40 -1.24
CA ASN A 121 -11.06 23.29 -2.43
C ASN A 121 -10.57 22.23 -3.43
N ASN A 122 -9.29 21.81 -3.37
CA ASN A 122 -8.78 20.71 -4.20
C ASN A 122 -9.33 19.34 -3.76
N TRP A 123 -9.95 19.28 -2.58
CA TRP A 123 -10.43 18.09 -1.91
C TRP A 123 -11.95 18.04 -1.79
N ASP A 124 -12.64 18.81 -2.64
CA ASP A 124 -14.09 18.97 -2.58
C ASP A 124 -14.82 17.63 -2.76
N LEU A 125 -15.89 17.48 -1.98
CA LEU A 125 -16.73 16.30 -1.88
C LEU A 125 -18.13 16.57 -2.47
N GLU A 126 -18.29 17.51 -3.42
CA GLU A 126 -19.59 17.85 -4.04
C GLU A 126 -20.39 16.64 -4.54
N TRP A 127 -19.71 15.54 -4.87
CA TRP A 127 -20.30 14.31 -5.37
C TRP A 127 -20.63 13.27 -4.27
N VAL A 128 -20.16 13.47 -3.03
CA VAL A 128 -20.51 12.62 -1.89
C VAL A 128 -21.96 12.90 -1.52
N LYS A 129 -22.83 11.94 -1.84
CA LYS A 129 -24.28 12.08 -1.65
C LYS A 129 -24.71 11.98 -0.18
N ASP A 130 -23.91 11.31 0.65
CA ASP A 130 -24.15 11.18 2.08
C ASP A 130 -23.78 12.48 2.80
N GLU A 131 -24.79 13.14 3.36
CA GLU A 131 -24.62 14.44 4.02
C GLU A 131 -23.81 14.33 5.31
N ASP A 132 -23.95 13.24 6.06
CA ASP A 132 -23.27 13.02 7.33
C ASP A 132 -21.77 12.80 7.10
N VAL A 133 -21.41 11.94 6.14
CA VAL A 133 -20.01 11.68 5.77
C VAL A 133 -19.34 12.96 5.26
N ARG A 134 -20.06 13.75 4.45
CA ARG A 134 -19.57 15.03 3.92
C ARG A 134 -19.35 16.05 5.04
N LEU A 135 -20.27 16.15 6.00
CA LEU A 135 -20.15 17.04 7.16
C LEU A 135 -18.96 16.64 8.04
N GLU A 136 -18.84 15.35 8.37
CA GLU A 136 -17.74 14.84 9.20
C GLU A 136 -16.38 15.09 8.55
N TYR A 137 -16.25 14.82 7.24
CA TYR A 137 -15.03 15.09 6.50
C TYR A 137 -14.70 16.59 6.45
N THR A 138 -15.69 17.43 6.12
CA THR A 138 -15.52 18.88 6.06
C THR A 138 -15.05 19.45 7.39
N GLU A 139 -15.57 18.92 8.51
CA GLU A 139 -15.12 19.31 9.85
C GLU A 139 -13.66 18.93 10.11
N ILE A 140 -13.22 17.73 9.71
CA ILE A 140 -11.81 17.31 9.82
C ILE A 140 -10.91 18.23 9.00
N ILE A 141 -11.27 18.50 7.75
CA ILE A 141 -10.49 19.38 6.87
C ILE A 141 -10.38 20.78 7.46
N LYS A 142 -11.48 21.33 7.96
CA LYS A 142 -11.49 22.65 8.60
C LYS A 142 -10.55 22.70 9.80
N LYS A 143 -10.62 21.71 10.70
CA LYS A 143 -9.75 21.65 11.89
C LYS A 143 -8.27 21.49 11.52
N LEU A 144 -7.98 20.74 10.47
CA LEU A 144 -6.61 20.59 9.98
C LEU A 144 -6.09 21.89 9.38
N ALA A 145 -6.89 22.58 8.55
CA ALA A 145 -6.55 23.89 8.01
C ALA A 145 -6.28 24.90 9.15
N ASP A 146 -7.15 24.96 10.15
CA ASP A 146 -6.98 25.82 11.34
C ASP A 146 -5.66 25.50 12.09
N ALA A 147 -5.30 24.22 12.21
CA ALA A 147 -4.04 23.81 12.83
C ALA A 147 -2.81 24.21 12.02
N PHE A 148 -2.88 24.14 10.68
CA PHE A 148 -1.81 24.64 9.80
C PHE A 148 -1.65 26.15 9.89
N ASP A 149 -2.75 26.90 9.92
CA ASP A 149 -2.73 28.35 10.08
C ASP A 149 -2.13 28.74 11.43
N PHE A 150 -2.42 27.98 12.49
CA PHE A 150 -1.78 28.15 13.79
C PHE A 150 -0.26 27.91 13.72
N MET A 151 0.19 26.81 13.10
CA MET A 151 1.63 26.52 12.91
C MET A 151 2.34 27.61 12.09
N ASN A 152 1.67 28.16 11.08
CA ASN A 152 2.16 29.29 10.29
C ASN A 152 2.30 30.55 11.16
N THR A 153 1.30 30.83 12.00
CA THR A 153 1.26 32.01 12.88
C THR A 153 2.37 32.00 13.93
N ILE A 154 2.72 30.83 14.48
CA ILE A 154 3.80 30.69 15.47
C ILE A 154 5.22 30.71 14.83
N GLY A 155 5.32 30.81 13.50
CA GLY A 155 6.58 31.03 12.80
C GLY A 155 7.46 29.80 12.58
N GLU A 156 6.92 28.57 12.68
CA GLU A 156 7.67 27.33 12.42
C GLU A 156 8.02 27.11 10.94
N ASN A 157 7.65 28.03 10.04
CA ASN A 157 7.64 27.75 8.60
C ASN A 157 8.70 28.48 7.76
N THR A 158 9.79 29.00 8.34
CA THR A 158 10.80 29.71 7.52
C THR A 158 11.83 28.81 6.82
N HIS A 159 11.93 27.50 7.09
CA HIS A 159 12.98 26.66 6.46
C HIS A 159 12.69 25.17 6.21
N ASN A 160 11.48 24.64 6.39
CA ASN A 160 11.23 23.20 6.22
C ASN A 160 10.42 22.87 4.96
N SER A 161 11.13 22.47 3.90
CA SER A 161 10.56 21.76 2.74
C SER A 161 9.86 20.43 3.11
N ALA A 162 10.01 19.97 4.37
CA ALA A 162 9.33 18.80 4.89
C ALA A 162 7.82 18.99 5.05
N MET A 163 7.32 20.25 5.10
CA MET A 163 5.89 20.51 5.26
C MET A 163 5.11 20.50 3.94
N THR A 164 5.81 20.49 2.79
CA THR A 164 5.19 20.51 1.45
C THR A 164 5.35 19.21 0.67
N SER A 165 6.27 18.30 1.04
CA SER A 165 6.45 17.04 0.32
C SER A 165 5.69 15.89 1.00
N ILE A 166 4.64 15.40 0.35
CA ILE A 166 3.99 14.16 0.77
C ILE A 166 4.80 12.96 0.29
N ASP A 167 5.29 12.16 1.24
CA ASP A 167 5.92 10.88 0.95
C ASP A 167 4.88 9.90 0.38
N PHE A 168 5.09 9.53 -0.87
CA PHE A 168 4.24 8.61 -1.62
C PHE A 168 5.10 7.60 -2.38
N PHE A 169 4.80 6.32 -2.17
CA PHE A 169 5.54 5.21 -2.75
C PHE A 169 4.62 4.33 -3.58
N THR A 170 5.22 3.49 -4.42
CA THR A 170 4.50 2.51 -5.25
C THR A 170 4.86 1.09 -4.86
N ALA A 171 3.92 0.18 -5.07
CA ALA A 171 4.09 -1.24 -4.85
C ALA A 171 3.29 -2.10 -5.81
N HIS A 172 3.79 -3.30 -6.07
CA HIS A 172 3.06 -4.37 -6.72
C HIS A 172 3.54 -5.76 -6.24
N GLU A 173 2.77 -6.79 -6.58
CA GLU A 173 3.17 -8.17 -6.37
C GLU A 173 4.31 -8.50 -7.34
N GLY A 174 5.48 -8.87 -6.82
CA GLY A 174 6.62 -9.27 -7.66
C GLY A 174 6.40 -10.66 -8.26
N LEU A 175 5.43 -10.78 -9.18
CA LEU A 175 4.89 -12.06 -9.63
C LEU A 175 5.58 -12.59 -10.88
N VAL A 176 5.77 -11.74 -11.89
CA VAL A 176 6.38 -12.12 -13.18
C VAL A 176 7.89 -11.91 -13.07
N LEU A 177 8.61 -12.95 -12.69
CA LEU A 177 10.03 -12.85 -12.33
C LEU A 177 10.91 -12.39 -13.48
N GLU A 178 10.55 -12.67 -14.74
CA GLU A 178 11.25 -12.17 -15.92
C GLU A 178 11.19 -10.63 -16.01
N TYR A 179 10.06 -10.03 -15.62
CA TYR A 179 9.90 -8.58 -15.54
C TYR A 179 10.69 -8.01 -14.36
N GLU A 180 10.58 -8.65 -13.20
CA GLU A 180 11.25 -8.19 -11.99
C GLU A 180 12.78 -8.25 -12.11
N GLU A 181 13.32 -9.36 -12.64
CA GLU A 181 14.74 -9.53 -12.92
C GLU A 181 15.25 -8.45 -13.89
N ALA A 182 14.51 -8.21 -14.98
CA ALA A 182 14.85 -7.17 -15.96
C ALA A 182 14.85 -5.75 -15.36
N MET A 183 14.15 -5.54 -14.25
CA MET A 183 14.09 -4.27 -13.52
C MET A 183 15.04 -4.19 -12.32
N THR A 184 15.79 -5.25 -12.02
CA THR A 184 16.77 -5.24 -10.94
C THR A 184 18.09 -4.57 -11.33
N ARG A 185 18.57 -3.68 -10.47
CA ARG A 185 19.80 -2.90 -10.68
C ARG A 185 20.70 -3.03 -9.46
N LYS A 186 22.00 -3.15 -9.73
CA LYS A 186 23.03 -3.05 -8.71
C LYS A 186 23.30 -1.57 -8.43
N LEU A 187 23.06 -1.11 -7.22
CA LEU A 187 23.22 0.28 -6.80
C LEU A 187 24.14 0.36 -5.58
N SER A 188 25.07 1.30 -5.59
CA SER A 188 25.86 1.65 -4.40
C SER A 188 25.02 2.60 -3.52
N PRO A 189 24.88 2.37 -2.21
CA PRO A 189 24.22 3.32 -1.33
C PRO A 189 24.95 4.66 -1.39
N ILE A 190 24.25 5.71 -1.81
CA ILE A 190 24.80 7.07 -1.75
C ILE A 190 24.98 7.38 -0.26
N SER A 191 26.20 7.74 0.14
CA SER A 191 26.42 8.36 1.43
C SER A 191 25.69 9.70 1.41
N THR A 192 24.46 9.74 1.95
CA THR A 192 23.93 10.99 2.44
C THR A 192 24.81 11.35 3.63
N GLY A 193 25.84 12.17 3.37
CA GLY A 193 26.71 12.68 4.42
C GLY A 193 25.84 13.22 5.55
N ASN A 194 26.15 12.81 6.78
CA ASN A 194 25.52 13.28 7.99
C ASN A 194 25.22 14.78 7.93
N SER A 195 23.97 15.17 7.68
CA SER A 195 23.43 16.41 8.24
C SER A 195 23.16 16.15 9.72
N LYS A 196 24.23 15.92 10.49
CA LYS A 196 24.22 16.15 11.94
C LYS A 196 24.45 17.65 12.16
N SER A 197 23.41 18.42 11.89
CA SER A 197 23.22 19.80 12.32
C SER A 197 21.71 19.95 12.40
N LYS A 198 21.05 19.95 13.56
CA LYS A 198 21.25 20.87 14.67
C LYS A 198 20.78 20.23 15.98
N SER A 199 21.69 20.03 16.91
CA SER A 199 21.40 20.17 18.34
C SER A 199 22.51 21.01 18.96
N SER A 200 22.13 21.97 19.80
CA SER A 200 22.96 22.89 20.59
C SER A 200 23.57 24.11 19.87
N LEU A 201 22.75 25.11 19.59
CA LEU A 201 23.18 26.50 19.79
C LEU A 201 23.13 26.80 21.29
N LYS A 202 24.22 26.45 21.99
CA LYS A 202 24.60 27.13 23.22
C LYS A 202 26.06 27.57 23.10
N SER A 203 26.22 28.89 23.04
CA SER A 203 27.35 29.65 23.57
C SER A 203 28.76 29.14 23.30
N SER A 204 29.48 29.81 22.41
CA SER A 204 30.49 30.81 22.82
C SER A 204 31.47 31.08 21.69
N LEU A 205 31.74 32.37 21.52
CA LEU A 205 32.82 32.90 20.70
C LEU A 205 34.16 32.36 21.22
N SER A 206 34.98 31.86 20.30
CA SER A 206 36.42 31.69 20.50
C SER A 206 37.12 31.81 19.16
N PHE A 207 37.65 33.00 18.91
CA PHE A 207 38.53 33.31 17.80
C PHE A 207 39.93 32.79 18.16
N SER A 208 40.30 31.57 17.77
CA SER A 208 41.71 31.19 17.58
C SER A 208 41.86 29.81 16.92
N SER A 209 42.87 29.72 16.06
CA SER A 209 43.44 28.50 15.44
C SER A 209 42.82 28.04 14.12
N MET A 210 43.22 28.73 13.04
CA MET A 210 43.46 28.08 11.75
C MET A 210 44.59 27.06 11.93
N LYS A 211 44.27 25.76 12.00
CA LYS A 211 45.15 24.64 11.63
C LYS A 211 44.35 23.33 11.58
N ASN A 212 44.10 22.87 10.36
CA ASN A 212 43.88 21.49 9.89
C ASN A 212 42.88 21.44 8.73
N LEU A 213 43.22 22.11 7.63
CA LEU A 213 42.69 21.81 6.30
C LEU A 213 43.66 20.83 5.64
N THR A 214 43.42 19.53 5.78
CA THR A 214 43.91 18.42 4.92
C THR A 214 43.51 17.07 5.53
N ALA A 215 42.21 16.82 5.64
CA ALA A 215 41.69 15.46 5.68
C ALA A 215 40.55 15.41 4.66
N ALA A 216 40.85 14.90 3.46
CA ALA A 216 39.81 14.54 2.53
C ALA A 216 38.88 13.54 3.24
N PRO A 217 37.55 13.71 3.19
CA PRO A 217 36.65 12.73 3.79
C PRO A 217 36.90 11.38 3.10
N SER A 218 37.37 10.40 3.86
CA SER A 218 37.48 9.02 3.40
C SER A 218 36.06 8.52 3.09
N THR A 219 35.70 8.51 1.82
CA THR A 219 34.45 7.94 1.34
C THR A 219 34.57 6.42 1.41
N GLU A 220 34.28 5.84 2.57
CA GLU A 220 34.05 4.40 2.65
C GLU A 220 32.88 4.06 1.72
N LYS A 221 33.20 3.48 0.56
CA LYS A 221 32.23 3.06 -0.43
C LYS A 221 31.46 1.88 0.15
N LYS A 222 30.21 2.13 0.58
CA LYS A 222 29.32 1.06 1.04
C LYS A 222 29.20 -0.03 -0.03
N PRO A 223 29.05 -1.31 0.36
CA PRO A 223 28.90 -2.40 -0.59
C PRO A 223 27.68 -2.17 -1.48
N ASP A 224 27.82 -2.56 -2.74
CA ASP A 224 26.72 -2.52 -3.69
C ASP A 224 25.60 -3.48 -3.26
N HIS A 225 24.36 -3.07 -3.44
CA HIS A 225 23.18 -3.92 -3.23
C HIS A 225 22.34 -3.99 -4.49
N PHE A 226 21.57 -5.07 -4.63
CA PHE A 226 20.58 -5.19 -5.70
C PHE A 226 19.28 -4.57 -5.24
N TYR A 227 18.70 -3.68 -6.04
CA TYR A 227 17.37 -3.15 -5.84
C TYR A 227 16.55 -3.51 -7.07
N ASN A 228 15.34 -4.01 -6.85
CA ASN A 228 14.36 -4.03 -7.90
C ASN A 228 13.84 -2.60 -8.09
N THR A 229 14.01 -2.05 -9.29
CA THR A 229 13.64 -0.66 -9.61
C THR A 229 12.28 -0.54 -10.30
N SER A 230 11.50 -1.63 -10.36
CA SER A 230 10.12 -1.61 -10.84
C SER A 230 9.18 -0.89 -9.87
N ALA A 231 9.42 -0.98 -8.56
CA ALA A 231 8.65 -0.31 -7.51
C ALA A 231 9.49 -0.06 -6.25
N HIS A 232 8.95 0.74 -5.33
CA HIS A 232 9.63 1.04 -4.06
C HIS A 232 9.51 -0.13 -3.08
N PHE A 233 8.30 -0.71 -2.99
CA PHE A 233 7.97 -1.85 -2.15
C PHE A 233 7.40 -2.98 -3.02
N LEU A 234 7.76 -4.23 -2.73
CA LEU A 234 7.26 -5.40 -3.47
C LEU A 234 6.72 -6.42 -2.48
N TRP A 235 5.75 -7.24 -2.86
CA TRP A 235 5.34 -8.37 -2.01
C TRP A 235 5.31 -9.70 -2.75
N ILE A 236 5.45 -10.77 -1.95
CA ILE A 236 5.22 -12.16 -2.35
C ILE A 236 3.75 -12.51 -2.06
N GLY A 237 3.06 -13.05 -3.06
CA GLY A 237 1.68 -13.49 -2.95
C GLY A 237 1.51 -14.78 -2.15
N ASP A 238 0.30 -15.03 -1.65
CA ASP A 238 0.00 -16.23 -0.84
C ASP A 238 0.11 -17.53 -1.65
N ARG A 239 0.07 -17.45 -2.98
CA ARG A 239 0.24 -18.60 -3.89
C ARG A 239 1.68 -18.80 -4.37
N THR A 240 2.58 -17.86 -4.07
CA THR A 240 3.97 -17.83 -4.58
C THR A 240 5.00 -17.80 -3.45
N ARG A 241 4.56 -18.03 -2.21
CA ARG A 241 5.40 -18.00 -1.00
C ARG A 241 6.04 -19.34 -0.63
N GLN A 242 6.18 -20.27 -1.56
CA GLN A 242 6.81 -21.56 -1.27
C GLN A 242 8.24 -21.32 -0.79
N ILE A 243 8.62 -21.89 0.37
CA ILE A 243 9.95 -21.68 1.01
C ILE A 243 11.10 -21.94 0.03
N ASN A 244 11.01 -23.00 -0.77
CA ASN A 244 12.03 -23.38 -1.76
C ASN A 244 11.66 -22.89 -3.18
N GLY A 245 10.73 -21.94 -3.30
CA GLY A 245 10.23 -21.40 -4.55
C GLY A 245 11.07 -20.24 -5.08
N ALA A 246 10.90 -19.95 -6.38
CA ALA A 246 11.67 -18.91 -7.07
C ALA A 246 11.42 -17.51 -6.50
N HIS A 247 10.19 -17.19 -6.08
CA HIS A 247 9.87 -15.87 -5.53
C HIS A 247 10.58 -15.62 -4.19
N VAL A 248 10.57 -16.58 -3.26
CA VAL A 248 11.28 -16.43 -1.98
C VAL A 248 12.78 -16.27 -2.22
N GLU A 249 13.35 -17.05 -3.14
CA GLU A 249 14.76 -16.92 -3.54
C GLU A 249 15.08 -15.54 -4.15
N TYR A 250 14.25 -15.06 -5.08
CA TYR A 250 14.42 -13.75 -5.69
C TYR A 250 14.38 -12.61 -4.66
N PHE A 251 13.40 -12.65 -3.75
CA PHE A 251 13.22 -11.62 -2.72
C PHE A 251 14.30 -11.64 -1.62
N ARG A 252 15.01 -12.76 -1.44
CA ARG A 252 16.08 -12.92 -0.45
C ARG A 252 17.16 -11.84 -0.55
N ASN A 253 17.52 -11.43 -1.77
CA ASN A 253 18.69 -10.58 -2.02
C ASN A 253 18.38 -9.16 -2.54
N ILE A 254 17.14 -8.84 -2.90
CA ILE A 254 16.77 -7.45 -3.24
C ILE A 254 16.70 -6.60 -1.97
N ARG A 255 17.17 -5.36 -1.98
CA ARG A 255 17.25 -4.48 -0.81
C ARG A 255 16.00 -3.62 -0.57
N ASN A 256 15.02 -3.66 -1.46
CA ASN A 256 13.71 -3.02 -1.27
C ASN A 256 13.07 -3.46 0.06
N PRO A 257 12.29 -2.64 0.77
CA PRO A 257 11.35 -3.18 1.76
C PRO A 257 10.37 -4.14 1.07
N ILE A 258 10.08 -5.27 1.71
CA ILE A 258 9.31 -6.36 1.10
C ILE A 258 8.11 -6.78 1.95
N GLY A 259 7.08 -7.28 1.30
CA GLY A 259 5.89 -7.85 1.92
C GLY A 259 5.77 -9.35 1.70
N VAL A 260 5.12 -10.06 2.62
CA VAL A 260 4.71 -11.45 2.43
C VAL A 260 3.24 -11.57 2.81
N LYS A 261 2.42 -12.07 1.88
CA LYS A 261 1.02 -12.37 2.17
C LYS A 261 0.94 -13.60 3.08
N VAL A 262 0.19 -13.48 4.17
CA VAL A 262 -0.02 -14.52 5.18
C VAL A 262 -1.50 -14.90 5.20
N GLY A 263 -1.84 -15.97 4.48
CA GLY A 263 -3.18 -16.55 4.47
C GLY A 263 -3.45 -17.53 5.61
N PRO A 264 -4.70 -18.06 5.70
CA PRO A 264 -5.10 -19.02 6.75
C PRO A 264 -4.46 -20.39 6.62
N THR A 265 -3.73 -20.66 5.54
CA THR A 265 -2.99 -21.92 5.31
C THR A 265 -1.51 -21.81 5.67
N MET A 266 -1.03 -20.63 6.08
CA MET A 266 0.34 -20.48 6.57
C MET A 266 0.42 -21.09 7.96
N GLU A 267 1.42 -21.95 8.18
CA GLU A 267 1.73 -22.46 9.51
C GLU A 267 2.77 -21.58 10.22
N PRO A 268 2.71 -21.45 11.56
CA PRO A 268 3.68 -20.66 12.34
C PRO A 268 5.16 -20.98 12.05
N GLU A 269 5.51 -22.25 11.95
CA GLU A 269 6.88 -22.70 11.65
C GLU A 269 7.27 -22.48 10.19
N GLU A 270 6.30 -22.43 9.27
CA GLU A 270 6.53 -22.01 7.89
C GLU A 270 6.88 -20.52 7.84
N LEU A 271 6.09 -19.69 8.52
CA LEU A 271 6.29 -18.25 8.60
C LEU A 271 7.68 -17.88 9.14
N ILE A 272 8.12 -18.52 10.22
CA ILE A 272 9.45 -18.26 10.80
C ILE A 272 10.55 -18.58 9.79
N ARG A 273 10.47 -19.73 9.10
CA ARG A 273 11.47 -20.10 8.09
C ARG A 273 11.52 -19.14 6.90
N ILE A 274 10.38 -18.59 6.49
CA ILE A 274 10.34 -17.53 5.47
C ILE A 274 11.05 -16.27 5.98
N LEU A 275 10.82 -15.88 7.23
CA LEU A 275 11.50 -14.72 7.84
C LEU A 275 13.01 -14.91 7.96
N ASP A 276 13.47 -16.09 8.37
CA ASP A 276 14.90 -16.42 8.45
C ASP A 276 15.61 -16.24 7.09
N ILE A 277 14.89 -16.50 5.99
CA ILE A 277 15.41 -16.31 4.63
C ILE A 277 15.39 -14.83 4.23
N LEU A 278 14.25 -14.15 4.42
CA LEU A 278 14.00 -12.81 3.86
C LEU A 278 14.56 -11.66 4.71
N ASP A 279 14.79 -11.92 5.99
CA ASP A 279 15.27 -10.97 7.01
C ASP A 279 16.39 -11.58 7.86
N SER A 280 17.40 -12.14 7.20
CA SER A 280 18.53 -12.81 7.85
C SER A 280 19.36 -11.92 8.79
N ASN A 281 19.22 -10.59 8.69
CA ASN A 281 19.92 -9.62 9.54
C ASN A 281 19.03 -9.00 10.63
N PHE A 282 17.76 -9.41 10.74
CA PHE A 282 16.80 -8.85 11.70
C PHE A 282 16.66 -7.32 11.59
N GLU A 283 16.56 -6.80 10.36
CA GLU A 283 16.45 -5.36 10.10
C GLU A 283 15.00 -4.89 10.35
N ASP A 284 14.84 -3.94 11.28
CA ASP A 284 13.54 -3.38 11.63
C ASP A 284 12.79 -2.87 10.39
N GLY A 285 11.59 -3.40 10.16
CA GLY A 285 10.74 -3.00 9.05
C GLY A 285 11.17 -3.51 7.67
N ARG A 286 12.15 -4.41 7.59
CA ARG A 286 12.55 -5.09 6.34
C ARG A 286 11.41 -5.90 5.72
N VAL A 287 10.70 -6.67 6.55
CA VAL A 287 9.56 -7.49 6.13
C VAL A 287 8.26 -6.96 6.73
N THR A 288 7.27 -6.77 5.86
CA THR A 288 5.86 -6.54 6.22
C THR A 288 5.08 -7.84 6.08
N LEU A 289 4.48 -8.33 7.16
CA LEU A 289 3.54 -9.45 7.12
C LEU A 289 2.15 -8.93 6.80
N ILE A 290 1.64 -9.29 5.62
CA ILE A 290 0.36 -8.84 5.09
C ILE A 290 -0.68 -9.94 5.36
N THR A 291 -1.38 -9.87 6.49
CA THR A 291 -2.32 -10.88 6.97
C THR A 291 -3.66 -10.80 6.25
N ARG A 292 -4.19 -11.93 5.76
CA ARG A 292 -5.43 -11.99 4.97
C ARG A 292 -6.25 -13.24 5.29
N TYR A 293 -6.75 -13.33 6.52
CA TYR A 293 -7.38 -14.55 7.02
C TYR A 293 -8.87 -14.64 6.64
N GLY A 294 -9.52 -13.49 6.53
CA GLY A 294 -10.97 -13.38 6.52
C GLY A 294 -11.52 -13.20 7.93
N CYS A 295 -12.64 -12.50 8.05
CA CYS A 295 -13.29 -12.14 9.32
C CYS A 295 -13.65 -13.37 10.18
N ASN A 296 -13.83 -14.54 9.55
CA ASN A 296 -14.18 -15.79 10.22
C ASN A 296 -12.95 -16.59 10.71
N ASN A 297 -11.75 -16.24 10.27
CA ASN A 297 -10.52 -17.00 10.56
C ASN A 297 -9.45 -16.18 11.30
N VAL A 298 -9.58 -14.86 11.35
CA VAL A 298 -8.60 -13.96 11.97
C VAL A 298 -8.33 -14.32 13.43
N ASP A 299 -9.37 -14.62 14.21
CA ASP A 299 -9.29 -14.99 15.63
C ASP A 299 -8.50 -16.27 15.89
N LYS A 300 -8.53 -17.20 14.94
CA LYS A 300 -7.82 -18.47 15.03
C LYS A 300 -6.35 -18.32 14.68
N ASN A 301 -6.05 -17.61 13.61
CA ASN A 301 -4.73 -17.65 12.97
C ASN A 301 -3.79 -16.53 13.44
N LEU A 302 -4.29 -15.29 13.57
CA LEU A 302 -3.45 -14.14 13.88
C LEU A 302 -2.71 -14.29 15.23
N PRO A 303 -3.34 -14.73 16.34
CA PRO A 303 -2.63 -14.90 17.61
C PRO A 303 -1.47 -15.91 17.53
N LEU A 304 -1.63 -16.98 16.74
CA LEU A 304 -0.61 -18.01 16.57
C LEU A 304 0.61 -17.44 15.85
N HIS A 305 0.40 -16.71 14.75
CA HIS A 305 1.46 -16.06 14.00
C HIS A 305 2.18 -14.96 14.81
N ILE A 306 1.44 -14.13 15.56
CA ILE A 306 2.06 -13.12 16.42
C ILE A 306 2.98 -13.78 17.45
N LYS A 307 2.48 -14.79 18.17
CA LYS A 307 3.27 -15.52 19.18
C LYS A 307 4.49 -16.22 18.58
N ALA A 308 4.38 -16.70 17.35
CA ALA A 308 5.49 -17.33 16.64
C ALA A 308 6.60 -16.31 16.35
N VAL A 309 6.25 -15.16 15.77
CA VAL A 309 7.22 -14.09 15.47
C VAL A 309 7.83 -13.52 16.76
N GLN A 310 7.05 -13.34 17.83
CA GLN A 310 7.54 -12.86 19.13
C GLN A 310 8.59 -13.77 19.79
N LYS A 311 8.65 -15.07 19.43
CA LYS A 311 9.70 -15.99 19.89
C LYS A 311 11.02 -15.82 19.12
N THR A 312 11.03 -15.03 18.06
CA THR A 312 12.20 -14.76 17.22
C THR A 312 12.76 -13.36 17.49
N ARG A 313 13.84 -13.00 16.79
CA ARG A 313 14.39 -11.64 16.79
C ARG A 313 13.81 -10.74 15.71
N HIS A 314 12.94 -11.26 14.83
CA HIS A 314 12.40 -10.49 13.71
C HIS A 314 11.49 -9.36 14.20
N ARG A 315 11.69 -8.17 13.62
CA ARG A 315 10.92 -6.96 13.91
C ARG A 315 10.16 -6.54 12.65
N VAL A 316 9.07 -7.28 12.42
CA VAL A 316 8.21 -7.13 11.23
C VAL A 316 7.21 -5.98 11.38
N VAL A 317 6.72 -5.48 10.25
CA VAL A 317 5.54 -4.60 10.19
C VAL A 317 4.31 -5.48 9.99
N TRP A 318 3.33 -5.39 10.90
CA TRP A 318 2.05 -6.08 10.74
C TRP A 318 1.08 -5.24 9.92
N CYS A 319 0.56 -5.79 8.83
CA CYS A 319 -0.36 -5.11 7.93
C CYS A 319 -1.58 -6.00 7.65
N CYS A 320 -2.79 -5.49 7.86
CA CYS A 320 -4.03 -6.22 7.60
C CYS A 320 -4.49 -6.01 6.14
N ASP A 321 -4.68 -7.10 5.40
CA ASP A 321 -5.38 -7.16 4.11
C ASP A 321 -6.77 -7.79 4.33
N PRO A 322 -7.78 -6.96 4.63
CA PRO A 322 -9.15 -7.42 4.89
C PRO A 322 -9.93 -7.73 3.60
N CYS A 323 -9.31 -7.60 2.43
CA CYS A 323 -9.99 -7.76 1.15
C CYS A 323 -9.98 -9.22 0.71
N HIS A 324 -8.79 -9.82 0.62
CA HIS A 324 -8.61 -11.12 -0.04
C HIS A 324 -9.12 -12.31 0.77
N GLY A 325 -9.35 -12.16 2.08
CA GLY A 325 -9.93 -13.20 2.94
C GLY A 325 -11.47 -13.23 2.93
N ASN A 326 -12.12 -12.16 2.47
CA ASN A 326 -13.57 -11.94 2.57
C ASN A 326 -14.29 -11.91 1.22
N THR A 327 -13.71 -12.51 0.19
CA THR A 327 -14.33 -12.56 -1.14
C THR A 327 -15.35 -13.68 -1.22
N VAL A 328 -16.57 -13.34 -1.62
CA VAL A 328 -17.70 -14.27 -1.82
C VAL A 328 -18.25 -14.16 -3.24
N THR A 329 -19.08 -15.11 -3.66
CA THR A 329 -19.78 -15.06 -4.96
C THR A 329 -21.24 -14.68 -4.71
N SER A 330 -21.73 -13.66 -5.41
CA SER A 330 -23.12 -13.19 -5.33
C SER A 330 -24.09 -14.19 -5.98
N PRO A 331 -25.41 -14.05 -5.74
CA PRO A 331 -26.42 -14.84 -6.45
C PRO A 331 -26.38 -14.70 -7.98
N SER A 332 -25.88 -13.57 -8.49
CA SER A 332 -25.69 -13.33 -9.93
C SER A 332 -24.40 -13.92 -10.50
N GLY A 333 -23.56 -14.56 -9.67
CA GLY A 333 -22.28 -15.15 -10.07
C GLY A 333 -21.09 -14.18 -10.06
N LEU A 334 -21.30 -12.90 -9.74
CA LEU A 334 -20.24 -11.91 -9.60
C LEU A 334 -19.51 -12.09 -8.27
N LYS A 335 -18.18 -11.96 -8.27
CA LYS A 335 -17.43 -11.89 -7.02
C LYS A 335 -17.72 -10.55 -6.33
N THR A 336 -17.95 -10.57 -5.04
CA THR A 336 -18.13 -9.38 -4.23
C THR A 336 -17.51 -9.55 -2.85
N ARG A 337 -17.49 -8.49 -2.05
CA ARG A 337 -17.08 -8.48 -0.66
C ARG A 337 -18.08 -7.65 0.13
N ASN A 338 -18.36 -8.04 1.36
CA ASN A 338 -19.20 -7.26 2.25
C ASN A 338 -18.33 -6.31 3.08
N LEU A 339 -18.64 -5.01 3.06
CA LEU A 339 -17.91 -4.02 3.85
C LEU A 339 -17.93 -4.33 5.36
N VAL A 340 -19.02 -4.94 5.86
CA VAL A 340 -19.11 -5.39 7.25
C VAL A 340 -18.05 -6.44 7.57
N ASP A 341 -17.80 -7.39 6.68
CA ASP A 341 -16.78 -8.42 6.89
C ASP A 341 -15.37 -7.83 6.80
N ILE A 342 -15.13 -6.93 5.85
CA ILE A 342 -13.87 -6.18 5.70
C ILE A 342 -13.57 -5.42 7.00
N THR A 343 -14.52 -4.61 7.47
CA THR A 343 -14.35 -3.79 8.68
C THR A 343 -14.21 -4.64 9.94
N LYS A 344 -14.96 -5.76 10.03
CA LYS A 344 -14.83 -6.73 11.13
C LYS A 344 -13.43 -7.34 11.19
N GLU A 345 -12.82 -7.72 10.07
CA GLU A 345 -11.44 -8.24 10.07
C GLU A 345 -10.43 -7.19 10.55
N ILE A 346 -10.58 -5.93 10.14
CA ILE A 346 -9.73 -4.82 10.63
C ILE A 346 -9.88 -4.67 12.15
N GLN A 347 -11.11 -4.59 12.65
CA GLN A 347 -11.38 -4.43 14.09
C GLN A 347 -10.82 -5.59 14.91
N ARG A 348 -11.01 -6.83 14.46
CA ARG A 348 -10.42 -8.00 15.12
C ARG A 348 -8.89 -7.97 15.10
N ASN A 349 -8.26 -7.55 14.00
CA ASN A 349 -6.80 -7.37 13.97
C ASN A 349 -6.34 -6.39 15.06
N ILE A 350 -6.97 -5.22 15.18
CA ILE A 350 -6.58 -4.22 16.20
C ILE A 350 -6.70 -4.82 17.62
N ILE A 351 -7.83 -5.47 17.92
CA ILE A 351 -8.08 -6.08 19.24
C ILE A 351 -7.06 -7.19 19.54
N ILE A 352 -6.86 -8.13 18.62
CA ILE A 352 -5.93 -9.26 18.79
C ILE A 352 -4.50 -8.77 18.97
N HIS A 353 -4.09 -7.75 18.21
CA HIS A 353 -2.75 -7.17 18.35
C HIS A 353 -2.54 -6.65 19.77
N ARG A 354 -3.51 -5.89 20.31
CA ARG A 354 -3.50 -5.39 21.70
C ARG A 354 -3.47 -6.53 22.72
N GLU A 355 -4.33 -7.54 22.58
CA GLU A 355 -4.38 -8.72 23.45
C GLU A 355 -3.06 -9.52 23.45
N CYS A 356 -2.35 -9.54 22.31
CA CYS A 356 -1.07 -10.22 22.16
C CYS A 356 0.15 -9.32 22.45
N PHE A 357 -0.05 -8.10 22.99
CA PHE A 357 1.04 -7.13 23.23
C PHE A 357 1.89 -6.86 21.98
N SER A 358 1.22 -6.70 20.86
CA SER A 358 1.77 -6.35 19.55
C SER A 358 0.99 -5.15 18.97
N GLN A 359 1.36 -4.69 17.79
CA GLN A 359 0.72 -3.53 17.18
C GLN A 359 0.36 -3.81 15.74
N LEU A 360 -0.87 -3.45 15.35
CA LEU A 360 -1.22 -3.33 13.93
C LEU A 360 -0.54 -2.07 13.39
N ASN A 361 0.30 -2.23 12.38
CA ASN A 361 1.09 -1.14 11.81
C ASN A 361 0.62 -0.69 10.44
N GLY A 362 -0.38 -1.35 9.84
CA GLY A 362 -0.88 -0.93 8.54
C GLY A 362 -2.13 -1.66 8.06
N ILE A 363 -2.69 -1.14 6.96
CA ILE A 363 -3.75 -1.78 6.18
C ILE A 363 -3.37 -1.84 4.71
N HIS A 364 -3.88 -2.86 4.02
CA HIS A 364 -3.68 -3.11 2.59
C HIS A 364 -5.03 -3.33 1.92
N LEU A 365 -5.49 -2.35 1.16
CA LEU A 365 -6.82 -2.34 0.56
C LEU A 365 -6.76 -2.44 -0.97
N GLU A 366 -7.76 -3.11 -1.56
CA GLU A 366 -8.05 -2.97 -2.99
C GLU A 366 -9.17 -1.94 -3.15
N LEU A 367 -8.86 -0.79 -3.73
CA LEU A 367 -9.74 0.36 -3.85
C LEU A 367 -9.56 1.08 -5.18
N THR A 368 -10.56 1.88 -5.56
CA THR A 368 -10.49 2.79 -6.70
C THR A 368 -11.09 4.15 -6.33
N GLY A 369 -10.65 5.20 -7.03
CA GLY A 369 -11.26 6.53 -6.94
C GLY A 369 -12.58 6.64 -7.71
N GLU A 370 -12.97 5.60 -8.45
CA GLU A 370 -14.20 5.58 -9.25
C GLU A 370 -15.43 5.16 -8.45
N HIS A 371 -16.61 5.60 -8.91
CA HIS A 371 -17.92 5.19 -8.39
C HIS A 371 -18.36 3.81 -8.88
N VAL A 372 -17.65 2.75 -8.46
CA VAL A 372 -17.98 1.37 -8.85
C VAL A 372 -18.95 0.69 -7.89
N THR A 373 -19.65 -0.35 -8.36
CA THR A 373 -20.55 -1.19 -7.57
C THR A 373 -19.98 -2.61 -7.46
N GLU A 374 -18.84 -2.74 -6.81
CA GLU A 374 -18.08 -4.00 -6.76
C GLU A 374 -18.19 -4.72 -5.40
N CYS A 375 -18.24 -3.96 -4.30
CA CYS A 375 -18.47 -4.45 -2.93
C CYS A 375 -19.87 -4.05 -2.43
N VAL A 376 -20.48 -4.89 -1.59
CA VAL A 376 -21.78 -4.64 -0.96
C VAL A 376 -21.64 -3.98 0.41
N GLY A 377 -22.66 -3.23 0.82
CA GLY A 377 -22.71 -2.43 2.05
C GLY A 377 -22.00 -1.07 1.91
N GLY A 378 -21.68 -0.47 3.05
CA GLY A 378 -21.19 0.91 3.15
C GLY A 378 -22.31 1.92 3.34
N SER A 379 -21.93 3.18 3.46
CA SER A 379 -22.86 4.32 3.59
C SER A 379 -23.86 4.40 2.42
N GLU A 380 -23.48 3.91 1.23
CA GLU A 380 -24.35 3.83 0.06
C GLU A 380 -25.34 2.64 0.06
N ASP A 381 -25.26 1.75 1.05
CA ASP A 381 -26.09 0.55 1.19
C ASP A 381 -26.18 -0.30 -0.11
N LEU A 382 -25.03 -0.53 -0.75
CA LEU A 382 -24.98 -1.29 -2.00
C LEU A 382 -25.38 -2.76 -1.79
N GLU A 383 -26.38 -3.22 -2.52
CA GLU A 383 -26.86 -4.60 -2.46
C GLU A 383 -26.34 -5.48 -3.61
N HIS A 384 -26.51 -6.81 -3.49
CA HIS A 384 -26.11 -7.75 -4.55
C HIS A 384 -26.74 -7.47 -5.92
N HIS A 385 -27.96 -6.94 -5.94
CA HIS A 385 -28.67 -6.66 -7.19
C HIS A 385 -28.15 -5.40 -7.90
N THR A 386 -27.44 -4.50 -7.19
CA THR A 386 -26.85 -3.28 -7.77
C THR A 386 -25.48 -3.53 -8.37
N LEU A 387 -24.82 -4.65 -8.05
CA LEU A 387 -23.48 -4.97 -8.54
C LEU A 387 -23.32 -4.81 -10.06
N PRO A 388 -24.23 -5.31 -10.93
CA PRO A 388 -24.06 -5.20 -12.38
C PRO A 388 -24.16 -3.77 -12.94
N THR A 389 -24.58 -2.78 -12.14
CA THR A 389 -24.81 -1.41 -12.64
C THR A 389 -23.52 -0.70 -13.04
N ASN A 390 -22.43 -0.91 -12.30
CA ASN A 390 -21.11 -0.36 -12.60
C ASN A 390 -19.96 -1.24 -12.07
N TYR A 391 -19.99 -2.54 -12.40
CA TYR A 391 -18.91 -3.47 -12.09
C TYR A 391 -17.81 -3.38 -13.15
N LYS A 392 -16.61 -2.91 -12.79
CA LYS A 392 -15.52 -2.69 -13.76
C LYS A 392 -14.31 -3.60 -13.57
N SER A 393 -14.10 -4.14 -12.37
CA SER A 393 -12.97 -5.04 -12.12
C SER A 393 -13.12 -6.37 -12.86
N PHE A 394 -12.04 -6.81 -13.49
CA PHE A 394 -11.95 -8.14 -14.12
C PHE A 394 -11.33 -9.20 -13.20
N CYS A 395 -10.87 -8.79 -12.01
CA CYS A 395 -10.18 -9.66 -11.06
C CYS A 395 -11.00 -9.84 -9.78
N ASP A 396 -10.69 -9.05 -8.76
CA ASP A 396 -11.42 -9.05 -7.50
C ASP A 396 -12.11 -7.68 -7.29
N PRO A 397 -13.26 -7.66 -6.60
CA PRO A 397 -14.06 -6.46 -6.37
C PRO A 397 -13.31 -5.45 -5.49
N ARG A 398 -13.22 -4.19 -5.93
CA ARG A 398 -12.58 -3.09 -5.21
C ARG A 398 -13.59 -2.35 -4.34
N LEU A 399 -13.08 -1.73 -3.28
CA LEU A 399 -13.80 -0.70 -2.56
C LEU A 399 -13.96 0.51 -3.48
N ASN A 400 -15.18 1.04 -3.56
CA ASN A 400 -15.36 2.33 -4.20
C ASN A 400 -14.83 3.44 -3.28
N TYR A 401 -14.91 4.68 -3.76
CA TYR A 401 -14.39 5.81 -3.00
C TYR A 401 -15.07 6.01 -1.64
N LEU A 402 -16.40 5.92 -1.55
CA LEU A 402 -17.14 6.15 -0.31
C LEU A 402 -16.87 5.05 0.72
N GLN A 403 -16.89 3.79 0.28
CA GLN A 403 -16.51 2.64 1.11
C GLN A 403 -15.07 2.74 1.62
N SER A 404 -14.16 3.34 0.82
CA SER A 404 -12.78 3.59 1.24
C SER A 404 -12.70 4.65 2.35
N LEU A 405 -13.48 5.73 2.26
CA LEU A 405 -13.61 6.71 3.33
C LEU A 405 -14.26 6.14 4.58
N ASP A 406 -15.33 5.34 4.44
CA ASP A 406 -16.01 4.66 5.56
C ASP A 406 -14.98 3.88 6.42
N ILE A 407 -14.07 3.14 5.76
CA ILE A 407 -12.99 2.42 6.44
C ILE A 407 -12.02 3.37 7.15
N ALA A 408 -11.61 4.46 6.50
CA ALA A 408 -10.70 5.43 7.11
C ALA A 408 -11.32 6.08 8.37
N PHE A 409 -12.60 6.48 8.30
CA PHE A 409 -13.34 7.01 9.45
C PHE A 409 -13.49 5.97 10.56
N MET A 410 -13.81 4.72 10.22
CA MET A 410 -13.93 3.63 11.19
C MET A 410 -12.60 3.41 11.94
N ILE A 411 -11.47 3.37 11.22
CA ILE A 411 -10.14 3.26 11.83
C ILE A 411 -9.85 4.48 12.70
N SER A 412 -10.07 5.68 12.18
CA SER A 412 -9.89 6.96 12.89
C SER A 412 -10.64 6.98 14.23
N LYS A 413 -11.93 6.60 14.22
CA LYS A 413 -12.79 6.49 15.42
C LYS A 413 -12.36 5.42 16.40
N HIS A 414 -11.76 4.33 15.92
CA HIS A 414 -11.27 3.26 16.80
C HIS A 414 -10.08 3.75 17.62
N PHE A 415 -9.11 4.39 16.98
CA PHE A 415 -7.92 4.90 17.66
C PHE A 415 -8.18 6.16 18.49
N SER A 416 -9.16 6.99 18.14
CA SER A 416 -9.49 8.19 18.91
C SER A 416 -10.21 7.92 20.24
N LYS A 417 -10.74 6.70 20.44
CA LYS A 417 -11.47 6.28 21.65
C LYS A 417 -10.57 5.62 22.71
N ASP A 418 -9.30 5.39 22.37
CA ASP A 418 -8.30 4.81 23.27
C ASP A 418 -7.49 5.88 24.05
N ASP A 419 -7.84 7.16 23.91
CA ASP A 419 -7.52 8.27 24.84
C ASP A 419 -8.66 8.45 25.85
#